data_AF-A0A6P0PS25-F1
#
_entry.id   AF-A0A6P0PS25-F1
#
_cell.length_a   1.000
_cell.length_b   1.000
_cell.length_c   1.000
_cell.angle_alpha   90.00
_cell.angle_beta   90.00
_cell.angle_gamma   90.00
#
_symmetry.space_group_name_H-M   'P 1'
#
loop_
_entity.id
_entity.type
_entity.pdbx_description
1 polymer ?
#
loop_
_entity_poly.entity_id
_entity_poly.type
_entity_poly.pdbx_seq_one_letter_code
_entity_poly.pdbx_strand_id
1 'polypeptide(L)'
;MAKIVGVHGINQEFRGSNTIYAQWLPALKDGLERVGARLDSDHEFRCAFYGDLFRGRSKSAIGIPNYDASDIDSDWEKELLLEWWKEAAKVEDDIKGPADLSREKATPRRVQKALNALTGSRFFGGVAEKIVISFLKQVGGYFHNPELRQQIRGRIVEAIDQDTRVLVGHSLGSVVCYEALCQHPEWSVEVFVTLGSPLGIKGLIFDRLEPSPV
;
A
#
# COMPACT_ATOMS: atom_id res chain seq x y z
N MET A 1 -11.01 24.34 -0.66
CA MET A 1 -11.28 22.98 -1.17
C MET A 1 -9.94 22.36 -1.55
N ALA A 2 -9.83 21.02 -1.60
CA ALA A 2 -8.52 20.38 -1.72
C ALA A 2 -8.11 20.26 -3.20
N LYS A 3 -7.06 20.97 -3.62
CA LYS A 3 -6.49 20.85 -4.97
C LYS A 3 -5.70 19.55 -5.12
N ILE A 4 -5.07 19.10 -4.03
CA ILE A 4 -4.22 17.92 -3.97
C ILE A 4 -4.76 16.96 -2.91
N VAL A 5 -5.04 15.73 -3.31
CA VAL A 5 -5.43 14.66 -2.38
C VAL A 5 -4.31 13.62 -2.33
N GLY A 6 -3.75 13.40 -1.14
CA GLY A 6 -2.83 12.31 -0.86
C GLY A 6 -3.56 11.12 -0.24
N VAL A 7 -3.21 9.90 -0.65
CA VAL A 7 -3.90 8.68 -0.25
C VAL A 7 -2.93 7.69 0.38
N HIS A 8 -3.25 7.28 1.61
CA HIS A 8 -2.49 6.29 2.36
C HIS A 8 -3.39 5.48 3.30
N GLY A 9 -3.00 4.25 3.63
CA GLY A 9 -3.69 3.49 4.68
C GLY A 9 -2.92 2.31 5.23
N ILE A 10 -2.33 1.49 4.36
CA ILE A 10 -1.68 0.24 4.76
C ILE A 10 -0.49 0.48 5.72
N ASN A 11 -0.32 -0.38 6.74
CA ASN A 11 0.69 -0.26 7.82
C ASN A 11 0.59 1.03 8.65
N GLN A 12 -0.56 1.69 8.63
CA GLN A 12 -0.84 2.89 9.41
C GLN A 12 -2.15 2.74 10.17
N GLU A 13 -2.64 1.51 10.38
CA GLU A 13 -3.96 1.26 10.91
C GLU A 13 -4.21 1.94 12.25
N PHE A 14 -3.19 2.08 13.11
CA PHE A 14 -3.29 2.77 14.41
C PHE A 14 -3.16 4.30 14.34
N ARG A 15 -3.01 4.89 13.15
CA ARG A 15 -2.98 6.35 12.94
C ARG A 15 -4.35 6.86 12.47
N GLY A 16 -4.40 8.13 12.05
CA GLY A 16 -5.55 8.75 11.42
C GLY A 16 -5.13 9.76 10.36
N SER A 17 -6.10 10.27 9.60
CA SER A 17 -5.89 11.22 8.50
C SER A 17 -5.08 12.45 8.90
N ASN A 18 -5.36 13.04 10.07
CA ASN A 18 -4.64 14.22 10.56
C ASN A 18 -3.15 13.94 10.86
N THR A 19 -2.82 12.73 11.31
CA THR A 19 -1.43 12.34 11.59
C THR A 19 -0.64 12.13 10.29
N ILE A 20 -1.27 11.52 9.28
CA ILE A 20 -0.66 11.37 7.95
C ILE A 20 -0.51 12.73 7.29
N TYR A 21 -1.54 13.58 7.37
CA TYR A 21 -1.52 14.95 6.89
C TYR A 21 -0.36 15.76 7.47
N ALA A 22 -0.17 15.71 8.79
CA ALA A 22 0.93 16.43 9.46
C ALA A 22 2.33 15.96 9.02
N GLN A 23 2.46 14.73 8.50
CA GLN A 23 3.73 14.22 7.95
C GLN A 23 3.93 14.62 6.49
N TRP A 24 2.86 14.63 5.69
CA TRP A 24 2.93 14.86 4.25
C TRP A 24 2.96 16.34 3.88
N LEU A 25 2.17 17.17 4.56
CA LEU A 25 2.03 18.59 4.21
C LEU A 25 3.39 19.33 4.21
N PRO A 26 4.26 19.20 5.22
CA PRO A 26 5.56 19.89 5.19
C PRO A 26 6.43 19.42 4.02
N ALA A 27 6.53 18.12 3.78
CA ALA A 27 7.32 17.57 2.68
C ALA A 27 6.81 18.01 1.30
N LEU A 28 5.48 18.10 1.13
CA LEU A 28 4.85 18.64 -0.07
C LEU A 28 5.22 20.12 -0.26
N LYS A 29 5.11 20.94 0.80
CA LYS A 29 5.47 22.36 0.76
C LYS A 29 6.94 22.56 0.40
N ASP A 30 7.85 21.81 1.02
CA ASP A 30 9.28 21.86 0.70
C ASP A 30 9.55 21.54 -0.78
N GLY A 31 8.84 20.56 -1.34
CA GLY A 31 8.93 20.20 -2.76
C GLY A 31 8.43 21.32 -3.69
N LEU A 32 7.28 21.92 -3.37
CA LEU A 32 6.70 23.03 -4.13
C LEU A 32 7.60 24.27 -4.10
N GLU A 33 8.15 24.61 -2.93
CA GLU A 33 9.01 25.78 -2.76
C GLU A 33 10.27 25.69 -3.64
N ARG A 34 10.87 24.50 -3.76
CA ARG A 34 12.06 24.25 -4.61
C ARG A 34 11.81 24.53 -6.09
N VAL A 35 10.57 24.49 -6.55
CA VAL A 35 10.18 24.79 -7.93
C VAL A 35 9.48 26.15 -8.07
N GLY A 36 9.54 27.00 -7.04
CA GLY A 36 8.93 28.32 -7.05
C GLY A 36 7.40 28.32 -6.96
N ALA A 37 6.79 27.20 -6.56
CA ALA A 37 5.36 27.06 -6.34
C ALA A 37 5.03 27.09 -4.83
N ARG A 38 3.76 27.33 -4.51
CA ARG A 38 3.25 27.26 -3.12
C ARG A 38 1.77 26.90 -3.11
N LEU A 39 1.30 26.39 -1.98
CA LEU A 39 -0.13 26.33 -1.69
C LEU A 39 -0.59 27.72 -1.22
N ASP A 40 -1.77 28.14 -1.65
CA ASP A 40 -2.42 29.36 -1.16
C ASP A 40 -2.92 29.19 0.29
N SER A 41 -3.25 27.94 0.67
CA SER A 41 -3.56 27.57 2.04
C SER A 41 -3.32 26.08 2.31
N ASP A 42 -3.19 25.73 3.58
CA ASP A 42 -2.99 24.35 4.04
C ASP A 42 -4.17 23.43 3.71
N HIS A 43 -5.35 24.01 3.45
CA HIS A 43 -6.56 23.29 3.05
C HIS A 43 -6.56 22.85 1.59
N GLU A 44 -5.60 23.32 0.78
CA GLU A 44 -5.43 22.86 -0.60
C GLU A 44 -4.84 21.44 -0.67
N PHE A 45 -4.32 20.93 0.44
CA PHE A 45 -3.93 19.55 0.58
C PHE A 45 -4.86 18.82 1.55
N ARG A 46 -5.23 17.59 1.21
CA ARG A 46 -6.03 16.70 2.05
C ARG A 46 -5.44 15.28 2.01
N CYS A 47 -5.48 14.58 3.13
CA CYS A 47 -5.17 13.16 3.18
C CYS A 47 -6.45 12.31 3.25
N ALA A 48 -6.73 11.53 2.21
CA ALA A 48 -7.67 10.43 2.30
C ALA A 48 -6.99 9.25 3.00
N PHE A 49 -7.61 8.77 4.08
CA PHE A 49 -7.05 7.72 4.93
C PHE A 49 -8.03 6.57 5.09
N TYR A 50 -7.51 5.36 4.96
CA TYR A 50 -8.31 4.13 5.05
C TYR A 50 -7.68 3.06 5.94
N GLY A 51 -6.55 3.36 6.59
CA GLY A 51 -5.81 2.39 7.39
C GLY A 51 -6.62 1.85 8.57
N ASP A 52 -7.48 2.68 9.16
CA ASP A 52 -8.37 2.30 10.26
C ASP A 52 -9.31 1.14 9.91
N LEU A 53 -9.66 0.98 8.64
CA LEU A 53 -10.54 -0.11 8.16
C LEU A 53 -9.88 -1.49 8.28
N PHE A 54 -8.55 -1.55 8.35
CA PHE A 54 -7.82 -2.80 8.60
C PHE A 54 -7.70 -3.17 10.08
N ARG A 55 -8.21 -2.33 11.00
CA ARG A 55 -8.20 -2.66 12.42
C ARG A 55 -9.09 -3.88 12.69
N GLY A 56 -8.47 -5.04 12.86
CA GLY A 56 -9.12 -6.21 13.41
C GLY A 56 -9.40 -6.06 14.91
N ARG A 57 -10.27 -6.92 15.45
CA ARG A 57 -10.47 -7.07 16.91
C ARG A 57 -9.35 -7.92 17.54
N SER A 58 -8.09 -7.57 17.28
CA SER A 58 -6.97 -8.29 17.87
C SER A 58 -6.91 -8.06 19.37
N LYS A 59 -6.68 -9.13 20.15
CA LYS A 59 -6.42 -9.06 21.59
C LYS A 59 -4.94 -8.82 21.92
N SER A 60 -4.08 -8.63 20.93
CA SER A 60 -2.65 -8.42 21.17
C SER A 60 -2.36 -7.01 21.71
N ALA A 61 -1.30 -6.88 22.50
CA ALA A 61 -0.90 -5.61 23.12
C ALA A 61 -0.55 -4.50 22.12
N ILE A 62 -0.14 -4.87 20.90
CA ILE A 62 0.22 -3.95 19.82
C ILE A 62 -0.87 -3.86 18.73
N GLY A 63 -2.03 -4.48 18.95
CA GLY A 63 -3.17 -4.50 18.02
C GLY A 63 -2.98 -5.32 16.74
N ILE A 64 -1.79 -5.84 16.46
CA ILE A 64 -1.51 -6.76 15.34
C ILE A 64 -1.64 -8.21 15.83
N PRO A 65 -2.44 -9.08 15.19
CA PRO A 65 -2.53 -10.49 15.56
C PRO A 65 -1.15 -11.15 15.70
N ASN A 66 -1.04 -12.18 16.53
CA ASN A 66 0.21 -12.94 16.69
C ASN A 66 0.39 -13.89 15.50
N TYR A 67 0.64 -13.32 14.33
CA TYR A 67 0.86 -14.08 13.11
C TYR A 67 2.17 -14.86 13.16
N ASP A 68 2.17 -16.04 12.56
CA ASP A 68 3.33 -16.85 12.21
C ASP A 68 3.27 -17.32 10.74
N ALA A 69 4.32 -18.00 10.28
CA ALA A 69 4.42 -18.43 8.89
C ALA A 69 3.27 -19.36 8.42
N SER A 70 2.58 -20.03 9.35
CA SER A 70 1.42 -20.88 9.03
C SER A 70 0.16 -20.09 8.71
N ASP A 71 0.08 -18.82 9.13
CA ASP A 71 -1.01 -17.91 8.75
C ASP A 71 -0.93 -17.48 7.28
N ILE A 72 0.17 -17.76 6.56
CA ILE A 72 0.26 -17.60 5.10
C ILE A 72 -0.23 -18.89 4.45
N ASP A 73 -1.55 -19.05 4.43
CA ASP A 73 -2.23 -20.29 4.06
C ASP A 73 -2.67 -20.31 2.58
N SER A 74 -3.01 -19.15 2.01
CA SER A 74 -3.42 -19.05 0.60
C SER A 74 -2.24 -19.02 -0.37
N ASP A 75 -2.42 -19.61 -1.55
CA ASP A 75 -1.38 -19.63 -2.59
C ASP A 75 -1.10 -18.22 -3.13
N TRP A 76 -2.12 -17.36 -3.19
CA TRP A 76 -1.97 -15.97 -3.58
C TRP A 76 -1.05 -15.18 -2.65
N GLU A 77 -1.18 -15.36 -1.33
CA GLU A 77 -0.31 -14.70 -0.36
C GLU A 77 1.12 -15.21 -0.45
N LYS A 78 1.31 -16.52 -0.64
CA LYS A 78 2.63 -17.11 -0.85
C LYS A 78 3.28 -16.54 -2.12
N GLU A 79 2.53 -16.43 -3.21
CA GLU A 79 3.01 -15.84 -4.46
C GLU A 79 3.41 -14.37 -4.28
N LEU A 80 2.56 -13.56 -3.63
CA LEU A 80 2.87 -12.16 -3.36
C LEU A 80 4.09 -11.98 -2.45
N LEU A 81 4.22 -12.81 -1.40
CA LEU A 81 5.42 -12.81 -0.56
C LEU A 81 6.68 -13.12 -1.36
N LEU A 82 6.61 -14.09 -2.28
CA LEU A 82 7.73 -14.45 -3.14
C LEU A 82 8.05 -13.33 -4.14
N GLU A 83 7.06 -12.63 -4.69
CA GLU A 83 7.31 -11.46 -5.54
C GLU A 83 7.99 -10.33 -4.76
N TRP A 84 7.56 -10.04 -3.53
CA TRP A 84 8.26 -9.06 -2.68
C TRP A 84 9.71 -9.44 -2.44
N TRP A 85 9.96 -10.72 -2.14
CA TRP A 85 11.33 -11.19 -1.93
C TRP A 85 12.18 -11.09 -3.21
N LYS A 86 11.62 -11.41 -4.38
CA LYS A 86 12.29 -11.22 -5.68
C LYS A 86 12.66 -9.76 -5.90
N GLU A 87 11.72 -8.84 -5.67
CA GLU A 87 11.97 -7.41 -5.87
C GLU A 87 13.01 -6.88 -4.88
N ALA A 88 12.92 -7.26 -3.60
CA ALA A 88 13.90 -6.88 -2.59
C ALA A 88 15.32 -7.32 -3.00
N ALA A 89 15.47 -8.56 -3.47
CA ALA A 89 16.75 -9.07 -3.97
C ALA A 89 17.28 -8.39 -5.24
N LYS A 90 16.43 -7.69 -6.01
CA LYS A 90 16.87 -6.92 -7.19
C LYS A 90 17.41 -5.55 -6.81
N VAL A 91 16.92 -4.96 -5.72
CA VAL A 91 17.23 -3.58 -5.32
C VAL A 91 18.16 -3.48 -4.11
N GLU A 92 18.37 -4.58 -3.40
CA GLU A 92 19.23 -4.66 -2.22
C GLU A 92 20.24 -5.80 -2.37
N ASP A 93 21.53 -5.44 -2.53
CA ASP A 93 22.63 -6.40 -2.77
C ASP A 93 22.81 -7.43 -1.64
N ASP A 94 22.43 -7.07 -0.41
CA ASP A 94 22.55 -7.94 0.77
C ASP A 94 21.44 -9.02 0.84
N ILE A 95 20.40 -8.91 0.00
CA ILE A 95 19.28 -9.86 -0.03
C ILE A 95 19.49 -10.88 -1.15
N LYS A 96 19.73 -12.13 -0.76
CA LYS A 96 19.79 -13.24 -1.74
C LYS A 96 18.39 -13.55 -2.27
N GLY A 97 18.25 -13.59 -3.59
CA GLY A 97 16.97 -13.85 -4.24
C GLY A 97 16.56 -15.33 -4.25
N PRO A 98 15.29 -15.63 -4.60
CA PRO A 98 14.77 -17.00 -4.61
C PRO A 98 15.35 -17.87 -5.74
N ALA A 99 16.01 -17.29 -6.76
CA ALA A 99 16.64 -18.05 -7.85
C ALA A 99 17.80 -18.93 -7.36
N ASP A 100 18.46 -18.55 -6.27
CA ASP A 100 19.48 -19.36 -5.59
C ASP A 100 18.91 -20.63 -4.93
N LEU A 101 17.57 -20.78 -4.89
CA LEU A 101 16.86 -21.92 -4.31
C LEU A 101 16.39 -22.96 -5.34
N SER A 102 16.95 -22.98 -6.55
CA SER A 102 16.58 -23.91 -7.65
C SER A 102 16.56 -25.41 -7.26
N ARG A 103 17.10 -25.79 -6.10
CA ARG A 103 17.15 -27.15 -5.57
C ARG A 103 16.18 -27.47 -4.42
N GLU A 104 15.45 -26.50 -3.89
CA GLU A 104 14.59 -26.72 -2.71
C GLU A 104 13.12 -26.94 -3.07
N LYS A 105 12.60 -28.13 -2.76
CA LYS A 105 11.25 -28.60 -3.11
C LYS A 105 10.16 -28.33 -2.07
N ALA A 106 10.47 -27.77 -0.89
CA ALA A 106 9.51 -27.64 0.22
C ALA A 106 8.94 -26.22 0.39
N THR A 107 7.65 -26.02 0.08
CA THR A 107 6.94 -24.73 0.19
C THR A 107 7.00 -24.07 1.58
N PRO A 108 6.83 -24.79 2.71
CA PRO A 108 6.92 -24.16 4.04
C PRO A 108 8.31 -23.54 4.32
N ARG A 109 9.38 -24.17 3.80
CA ARG A 109 10.74 -23.62 3.93
C ARG A 109 10.94 -22.37 3.09
N ARG A 110 10.24 -22.24 1.97
CA ARG A 110 10.30 -21.04 1.10
C ARG A 110 9.62 -19.85 1.74
N VAL A 111 8.44 -20.05 2.35
CA VAL A 111 7.72 -19.00 3.08
C VAL A 111 8.60 -18.45 4.21
N GLN A 112 9.15 -19.34 5.05
CA GLN A 112 10.03 -18.90 6.14
C GLN A 112 11.27 -18.16 5.64
N LYS A 113 11.90 -18.61 4.55
CA LYS A 113 13.05 -17.91 3.96
C LYS A 113 12.69 -16.54 3.41
N ALA A 114 11.55 -16.41 2.74
CA ALA A 114 11.07 -15.13 2.24
C ALA A 114 10.79 -14.17 3.40
N LEU A 115 10.16 -14.64 4.48
CA LEU A 115 9.97 -13.86 5.72
C LEU A 115 11.31 -13.42 6.31
N ASN A 116 12.27 -14.33 6.47
CA ASN A 116 13.60 -14.00 7.01
C ASN A 116 14.34 -12.97 6.15
N ALA A 117 14.22 -13.05 4.82
CA ALA A 117 14.83 -12.10 3.91
C ALA A 117 14.17 -10.72 3.99
N LEU A 118 12.83 -10.71 4.02
CA LEU A 118 12.05 -9.47 4.02
C LEU A 118 12.08 -8.75 5.36
N THR A 119 12.13 -9.44 6.50
CA THR A 119 12.29 -8.77 7.80
C THR A 119 13.59 -7.97 7.88
N GLY A 120 14.65 -8.45 7.21
CA GLY A 120 15.94 -7.78 7.12
C GLY A 120 16.06 -6.73 6.01
N SER A 121 15.05 -6.56 5.15
CA SER A 121 15.16 -5.61 4.03
C SER A 121 15.09 -4.16 4.49
N ARG A 122 15.68 -3.25 3.71
CA ARG A 122 15.66 -1.81 3.98
C ARG A 122 14.23 -1.27 3.98
N PHE A 123 13.35 -1.80 3.14
CA PHE A 123 11.94 -1.41 3.11
C PHE A 123 11.23 -1.72 4.43
N PHE A 124 11.45 -2.92 4.98
CA PHE A 124 10.81 -3.35 6.22
C PHE A 124 11.60 -2.95 7.47
N GLY A 125 12.87 -2.57 7.34
CA GLY A 125 13.65 -1.89 8.37
C GLY A 125 13.92 -2.71 9.63
N GLY A 126 14.05 -4.04 9.54
CA GLY A 126 14.34 -4.89 10.70
C GLY A 126 13.11 -5.16 11.59
N VAL A 127 11.93 -5.31 11.00
CA VAL A 127 10.68 -5.61 11.75
C VAL A 127 10.52 -7.11 12.03
N ALA A 128 9.64 -7.43 12.98
CA ALA A 128 9.23 -8.81 13.23
C ALA A 128 8.43 -9.39 12.05
N GLU A 129 8.51 -10.70 11.82
CA GLU A 129 7.82 -11.41 10.71
C GLU A 129 6.31 -11.12 10.69
N LYS A 130 5.67 -11.08 11.86
CA LYS A 130 4.25 -10.76 11.98
C LYS A 130 3.84 -9.42 11.35
N ILE A 131 4.77 -8.46 11.24
CA ILE A 131 4.52 -7.17 10.58
C ILE A 131 4.48 -7.37 9.06
N VAL A 132 5.42 -8.14 8.50
CA VAL A 132 5.42 -8.51 7.07
C VAL A 132 4.15 -9.28 6.73
N ILE A 133 3.77 -10.25 7.57
CA ILE A 133 2.53 -11.02 7.42
C ILE A 133 1.31 -10.11 7.52
N SER A 134 1.28 -9.17 8.48
CA SER A 134 0.18 -8.21 8.58
C SER A 134 0.05 -7.34 7.34
N PHE A 135 1.16 -6.93 6.73
CA PHE A 135 1.14 -6.17 5.47
C PHE A 135 0.53 -7.01 4.35
N LEU A 136 0.94 -8.28 4.24
CA LEU A 136 0.40 -9.25 3.29
C LEU A 136 -1.12 -9.43 3.46
N LYS A 137 -1.58 -9.58 4.70
CA LYS A 137 -3.01 -9.68 5.03
C LYS A 137 -3.80 -8.42 4.68
N GLN A 138 -3.22 -7.23 4.82
CA GLN A 138 -3.90 -5.99 4.42
C GLN A 138 -4.04 -5.89 2.89
N VAL A 139 -3.00 -6.24 2.10
CA VAL A 139 -3.13 -6.29 0.63
C VAL A 139 -4.14 -7.36 0.22
N GLY A 140 -4.06 -8.56 0.82
CA GLY A 140 -5.01 -9.65 0.58
C GLY A 140 -6.44 -9.24 0.91
N GLY A 141 -6.66 -8.56 2.02
CA GLY A 141 -7.97 -8.03 2.43
C GLY A 141 -8.56 -7.08 1.39
N TYR A 142 -7.76 -6.19 0.81
CA TYR A 142 -8.27 -5.29 -0.24
C TYR A 142 -8.79 -6.05 -1.48
N PHE A 143 -8.11 -7.11 -1.92
CA PHE A 143 -8.49 -7.84 -3.13
C PHE A 143 -9.54 -8.94 -2.91
N HIS A 144 -9.65 -9.49 -1.70
CA HIS A 144 -10.50 -10.65 -1.43
C HIS A 144 -11.70 -10.35 -0.51
N ASN A 145 -11.84 -9.11 -0.04
CA ASN A 145 -13.01 -8.66 0.72
C ASN A 145 -13.69 -7.50 -0.05
N PRO A 146 -14.76 -7.79 -0.82
CA PRO A 146 -15.45 -6.79 -1.62
C PRO A 146 -16.00 -5.62 -0.81
N GLU A 147 -16.52 -5.88 0.40
CA GLU A 147 -17.06 -4.85 1.29
C GLU A 147 -15.95 -3.90 1.76
N LEU A 148 -14.80 -4.44 2.16
CA LEU A 148 -13.64 -3.65 2.55
C LEU A 148 -13.09 -2.84 1.36
N ARG A 149 -12.99 -3.44 0.17
CA ARG A 149 -12.58 -2.76 -1.06
C ARG A 149 -13.48 -1.57 -1.37
N GLN A 150 -14.80 -1.76 -1.25
CA GLN A 150 -15.79 -0.71 -1.45
C GLN A 150 -15.66 0.40 -0.40
N GLN A 151 -15.54 0.07 0.89
CA GLN A 151 -15.35 1.05 1.96
C GLN A 151 -14.08 1.89 1.75
N ILE A 152 -12.97 1.24 1.40
CA ILE A 152 -11.70 1.90 1.12
C ILE A 152 -11.84 2.86 -0.07
N ARG A 153 -12.47 2.43 -1.18
CA ARG A 153 -12.74 3.33 -2.33
C ARG A 153 -13.66 4.48 -1.94
N GLY A 154 -14.66 4.24 -1.10
CA GLY A 154 -15.55 5.27 -0.57
C GLY A 154 -14.81 6.40 0.14
N ARG A 155 -13.75 6.09 0.90
CA ARG A 155 -12.88 7.13 1.52
C ARG A 155 -12.21 8.04 0.51
N ILE A 156 -11.93 7.54 -0.69
CA ILE A 156 -11.34 8.35 -1.77
C ILE A 156 -12.40 9.25 -2.37
N VAL A 157 -13.58 8.69 -2.68
CA VAL A 157 -14.72 9.47 -3.19
C VAL A 157 -15.09 10.63 -2.24
N GLU A 158 -15.12 10.39 -0.93
CA GLU A 158 -15.37 11.43 0.08
C GLU A 158 -14.31 12.54 0.11
N ALA A 159 -13.07 12.23 -0.30
CA ALA A 159 -11.95 13.16 -0.24
C ALA A 159 -11.85 14.05 -1.49
N ILE A 160 -12.30 13.55 -2.65
CA ILE A 160 -12.26 14.24 -3.94
C ILE A 160 -13.41 15.25 -4.05
N ASP A 161 -13.11 16.44 -4.56
CA ASP A 161 -14.08 17.47 -4.90
C ASP A 161 -13.82 18.05 -6.30
N GLN A 162 -14.70 18.95 -6.77
CA GLN A 162 -14.60 19.57 -8.10
C GLN A 162 -13.33 20.40 -8.31
N ASP A 163 -12.64 20.81 -7.24
CA ASP A 163 -11.40 21.59 -7.28
C ASP A 163 -10.16 20.69 -7.19
N THR A 164 -10.34 19.39 -6.94
CA THR A 164 -9.25 18.43 -6.93
C THR A 164 -8.67 18.26 -8.33
N ARG A 165 -7.35 18.47 -8.47
CA ARG A 165 -6.61 18.36 -9.74
C ARG A 165 -5.52 17.29 -9.69
N VAL A 166 -4.98 17.02 -8.50
CA VAL A 166 -3.88 16.06 -8.31
C VAL A 166 -4.27 15.01 -7.30
N LEU A 167 -4.09 13.74 -7.67
CA LEU A 167 -4.24 12.60 -6.78
C LEU A 167 -2.88 11.92 -6.60
N VAL A 168 -2.47 11.73 -5.35
CA VAL A 168 -1.19 11.09 -5.00
C VAL A 168 -1.47 9.80 -4.25
N GLY A 169 -1.25 8.66 -4.89
CA GLY A 169 -1.40 7.35 -4.26
C GLY A 169 -0.06 6.77 -3.84
N HIS A 170 0.11 6.39 -2.57
CA HIS A 170 1.30 5.68 -2.10
C HIS A 170 1.05 4.19 -1.85
N SER A 171 1.95 3.33 -2.33
CA SER A 171 1.89 1.87 -2.15
C SER A 171 0.53 1.31 -2.58
N LEU A 172 -0.17 0.56 -1.72
CA LEU A 172 -1.54 0.09 -2.00
C LEU A 172 -2.50 1.24 -2.33
N GLY A 173 -2.28 2.44 -1.78
CA GLY A 173 -3.07 3.62 -2.09
C GLY A 173 -3.04 3.99 -3.57
N SER A 174 -1.97 3.67 -4.31
CA SER A 174 -1.94 3.84 -5.76
C SER A 174 -2.95 2.94 -6.47
N VAL A 175 -3.11 1.70 -6.01
CA VAL A 175 -4.11 0.75 -6.55
C VAL A 175 -5.51 1.30 -6.31
N VAL A 176 -5.80 1.70 -5.07
CA VAL A 176 -7.09 2.27 -4.69
C VAL A 176 -7.43 3.51 -5.53
N CYS A 177 -6.47 4.42 -5.68
CA CYS A 177 -6.64 5.64 -6.48
C CYS A 177 -6.91 5.32 -7.95
N TYR A 178 -6.17 4.37 -8.53
CA TYR A 178 -6.34 3.98 -9.92
C TYR A 178 -7.75 3.46 -10.18
N GLU A 179 -8.25 2.55 -9.34
CA GLU A 179 -9.61 2.03 -9.48
C GLU A 179 -10.68 3.11 -9.30
N ALA A 180 -10.48 4.01 -8.33
CA ALA A 180 -11.39 5.13 -8.12
C ALA A 180 -11.43 6.05 -9.34
N LEU A 181 -10.28 6.39 -9.93
CA LEU A 181 -10.19 7.19 -11.15
C LEU A 181 -10.88 6.50 -12.35
N CYS A 182 -10.69 5.19 -12.51
CA CYS A 182 -11.35 4.45 -13.58
C CYS A 182 -12.88 4.38 -13.41
N GLN A 183 -13.37 4.37 -12.17
CA GLN A 183 -14.80 4.35 -11.86
C GLN A 183 -15.46 5.72 -11.93
N HIS A 184 -14.66 6.79 -11.86
CA HIS A 184 -15.10 8.17 -11.85
C HIS A 184 -14.42 9.00 -12.95
N PRO A 185 -14.67 8.69 -14.25
CA PRO A 185 -14.08 9.43 -15.37
C PRO A 185 -14.53 10.89 -15.44
N GLU A 186 -15.58 11.29 -14.70
CA GLU A 186 -16.06 12.66 -14.58
C GLU A 186 -15.22 13.55 -13.66
N TRP A 187 -14.34 12.97 -12.85
CA TRP A 187 -13.51 13.75 -11.93
C TRP A 187 -12.54 14.67 -12.67
N SER A 188 -12.37 15.88 -12.14
CA SER A 188 -11.44 16.88 -12.69
C SER A 188 -9.97 16.61 -12.33
N VAL A 189 -9.60 15.37 -11.99
CA VAL A 189 -8.23 15.00 -11.67
C VAL A 189 -7.42 14.92 -12.96
N GLU A 190 -6.44 15.80 -13.10
CA GLU A 190 -5.59 15.92 -14.29
C GLU A 190 -4.27 15.14 -14.13
N VAL A 191 -3.81 14.98 -12.90
CA VAL A 191 -2.52 14.33 -12.60
C VAL A 191 -2.69 13.25 -11.54
N PHE A 192 -2.28 12.04 -11.90
CA PHE A 192 -2.16 10.93 -10.95
C PHE A 192 -0.68 10.61 -10.69
N VAL A 193 -0.24 10.84 -9.46
CA VAL A 193 1.11 10.54 -9.00
C VAL A 193 1.10 9.26 -8.18
N THR A 194 2.01 8.34 -8.49
CA THR A 194 2.17 7.09 -7.73
C THR A 194 3.54 7.02 -7.07
N LEU A 195 3.58 6.56 -5.82
CA LEU A 195 4.79 6.44 -5.03
C LEU A 195 4.92 5.01 -4.51
N GLY A 196 5.97 4.28 -4.93
CA GLY A 196 6.17 2.88 -4.53
C GLY A 196 5.01 1.96 -4.96
N SER A 197 4.47 2.19 -6.16
CA SER A 197 3.24 1.55 -6.62
C SER A 197 3.40 0.07 -6.98
N PRO A 198 2.52 -0.82 -6.48
CA PRO A 198 2.48 -2.23 -6.91
C PRO A 198 1.58 -2.46 -8.14
N LEU A 199 1.05 -1.42 -8.78
CA LEU A 199 0.09 -1.54 -9.90
C LEU A 199 0.56 -2.48 -11.02
N GLY A 200 1.86 -2.52 -11.29
CA GLY A 200 2.45 -3.32 -12.37
C GLY A 200 2.70 -4.79 -12.05
N ILE A 201 2.39 -5.27 -10.83
CA ILE A 201 2.64 -6.68 -10.47
C ILE A 201 1.60 -7.57 -11.16
N LYS A 202 2.02 -8.20 -12.27
CA LYS A 202 1.23 -9.16 -13.04
C LYS A 202 0.93 -10.43 -12.24
N GLY A 203 -0.16 -11.11 -12.57
CA GLY A 203 -0.70 -12.31 -11.92
C GLY A 203 -1.33 -12.05 -10.55
N LEU A 204 -0.97 -10.97 -9.86
CA LEU A 204 -1.36 -10.70 -8.48
C LEU A 204 -2.19 -9.42 -8.32
N ILE A 205 -1.69 -8.29 -8.81
CA ILE A 205 -2.29 -6.96 -8.63
C ILE A 205 -2.96 -6.49 -9.92
N PHE A 206 -2.20 -6.39 -11.01
CA PHE A 206 -2.66 -5.82 -12.29
C PHE A 206 -3.93 -6.52 -12.81
N ASP A 207 -3.93 -7.85 -12.84
CA ASP A 207 -5.03 -8.66 -13.36
C ASP A 207 -6.25 -8.70 -12.43
N ARG A 208 -6.14 -8.16 -11.21
CA ARG A 208 -7.24 -8.05 -10.24
C ARG A 208 -7.82 -6.65 -10.13
N LEU A 209 -7.32 -5.68 -10.91
CA LEU A 209 -7.85 -4.32 -10.89
C LEU A 209 -9.31 -4.27 -11.36
N GLU A 210 -10.07 -3.35 -10.77
CA GLU A 210 -11.47 -3.09 -11.12
C GLU A 210 -11.66 -1.64 -11.60
N PRO A 211 -12.03 -1.39 -12.87
CA PRO A 211 -12.25 -2.36 -13.94
C PRO A 211 -10.95 -3.04 -14.39
N SER A 212 -11.07 -4.19 -15.07
CA SER A 212 -9.93 -4.89 -15.64
C SER A 212 -9.18 -4.00 -16.63
N PRO A 213 -7.83 -3.96 -16.59
CA PRO A 213 -7.05 -3.19 -17.54
C PRO A 213 -7.24 -3.70 -18.97
N VAL A 214 -7.17 -2.79 -19.95
CA VAL A 214 -7.29 -3.08 -21.39
C VAL A 214 -5.94 -3.43 -21.99
#